data_AF-A0A352S7U2-F1
#
_entry.id   AF-A0A352S7U2-F1
#
_cell.length_a   1.000
_cell.length_b   1.000
_cell.length_c   1.000
_cell.angle_alpha   90.00
_cell.angle_beta   90.00
_cell.angle_gamma   90.00
#
_symmetry.space_group_name_H-M   'P 1'
#
loop_
_entity.id
_entity.type
_entity.pdbx_description
1 polymer ?
#
loop_
_entity_poly.entity_id
_entity_poly.type
_entity_poly.pdbx_seq_one_letter_code
_entity_poly.pdbx_strand_id
1 'polypeptide(L)'
;VLALVGVVNIPVIYFSVQWWNTLHQGASVSLTRAPSMAMVMLLGMLIMVLAAWAYTAAAALARVRCIILEREHHAGWLQDIEEVKR
;
A
#
# COMPACT_ATOMS: atom_id res chain seq x y z
N VAL A 1 6.50 10.50 -10.45
CA VAL A 1 5.29 11.29 -10.79
C VAL A 1 4.05 10.73 -10.11
N LEU A 2 3.62 9.49 -10.38
CA LEU A 2 2.39 8.91 -9.80
C LEU A 2 2.33 8.93 -8.26
N ALA A 3 3.42 8.63 -7.56
CA ALA A 3 3.45 8.66 -6.10
C ALA A 3 3.19 10.07 -5.52
N LEU A 4 3.79 11.12 -6.10
CA LEU A 4 3.57 12.50 -5.68
C LEU A 4 2.12 12.95 -5.95
N VAL A 5 1.59 12.61 -7.13
CA VAL A 5 0.19 12.89 -7.47
C VAL A 5 -0.75 12.16 -6.51
N GLY A 6 -0.46 10.91 -6.17
CA GLY A 6 -1.24 10.13 -5.20
C GLY A 6 -1.24 10.76 -3.81
N VAL A 7 -0.09 11.23 -3.32
CA VAL A 7 0.01 11.91 -2.01
C VAL A 7 -0.83 13.18 -1.96
N VAL A 8 -0.87 13.96 -3.05
CA VAL A 8 -1.73 15.15 -3.15
C VAL A 8 -3.21 14.76 -3.30
N ASN A 9 -3.50 13.64 -3.95
CA ASN A 9 -4.87 13.18 -4.17
C ASN A 9 -5.56 12.76 -2.86
N ILE A 10 -4.85 12.09 -1.93
CA ILE A 10 -5.39 11.64 -0.64
C ILE A 10 -6.06 12.76 0.19
N PRO A 11 -5.42 13.91 0.47
CA PRO A 11 -6.09 15.00 1.19
C PRO A 11 -7.22 15.61 0.37
N VAL A 12 -7.08 15.72 -0.96
CA VAL A 12 -8.14 16.26 -1.83
C VAL A 12 -9.41 15.40 -1.72
N ILE A 13 -9.30 14.07 -1.82
CA ILE A 13 -10.46 13.18 -1.71
C ILE A 13 -11.06 13.22 -0.30
N TYR A 14 -10.23 13.26 0.74
CA TYR A 14 -10.72 13.32 2.13
C TYR A 14 -11.53 14.60 2.38
N PHE A 15 -10.95 15.76 2.06
CA PHE A 15 -11.63 17.03 2.29
C PHE A 15 -12.78 17.26 1.32
N SER A 16 -12.75 16.68 0.11
CA SER A 16 -13.88 16.74 -0.83
C SER A 16 -15.18 16.21 -0.23
N VAL A 17 -15.09 15.12 0.56
CA VAL A 17 -16.25 14.53 1.24
C VAL A 17 -16.71 15.42 2.41
N GLN A 18 -15.78 16.05 3.12
CA GLN A 18 -16.13 16.95 4.22
C GLN A 18 -16.79 18.24 3.74
N TRP A 19 -16.35 18.81 2.61
CA TRP A 19 -16.92 20.03 2.03
C TRP A 19 -18.27 19.80 1.34
N TRP A 20 -18.46 18.66 0.67
CA TRP A 20 -19.70 18.30 -0.04
C TRP A 20 -20.48 17.18 0.68
N ASN A 21 -20.68 17.36 1.98
CA ASN A 21 -21.20 16.35 2.93
C ASN A 21 -22.62 15.82 2.60
N THR A 22 -23.37 16.47 1.71
CA THR A 22 -24.73 16.07 1.33
C THR A 22 -24.79 14.94 0.30
N LEU A 23 -23.67 14.58 -0.35
CA LEU A 23 -23.61 13.56 -1.41
C LEU A 23 -23.12 12.18 -0.91
N HIS A 24 -22.38 12.14 0.18
CA HIS A 24 -21.75 10.91 0.66
C HIS A 24 -22.31 10.51 2.02
N GLN A 25 -22.53 9.22 2.19
CA GLN A 25 -22.87 8.66 3.49
C GLN A 25 -21.69 8.88 4.45
N GLY A 26 -21.99 9.23 5.71
CA GLY A 26 -20.97 9.42 6.73
C GLY A 26 -20.12 8.16 6.96
N ALA A 27 -18.91 8.35 7.51
CA ALA A 27 -17.98 7.25 7.75
C ALA A 27 -18.60 6.15 8.62
N SER A 28 -18.64 4.92 8.11
CA SER A 28 -19.24 3.77 8.79
C SER A 28 -18.25 3.00 9.69
N VAL A 29 -16.96 3.27 9.53
CA VAL A 29 -15.88 2.78 10.40
C VAL A 29 -15.33 3.97 11.17
N SER A 30 -15.43 3.90 12.50
CA SER A 30 -14.92 4.93 13.41
C SER A 30 -14.06 4.28 14.48
N LEU A 31 -12.99 4.97 14.90
CA LEU A 31 -12.12 4.55 16.00
C LEU A 31 -12.80 4.73 17.38
N THR A 32 -13.84 5.55 17.47
CA THR A 32 -14.50 5.95 18.73
C THR A 32 -15.91 5.43 18.90
N ARG A 33 -16.48 4.77 17.87
CA ARG A 33 -17.83 4.22 17.89
C ARG A 33 -17.81 2.81 17.31
N ALA A 34 -18.71 1.95 17.79
CA ALA A 34 -18.92 0.64 17.18
C ALA A 34 -19.22 0.80 15.68
N PRO A 35 -18.62 -0.04 14.81
CA PRO A 35 -18.83 0.05 13.37
C PRO A 35 -20.31 -0.12 13.05
N SER A 36 -20.85 0.73 12.18
CA SER A 36 -22.28 0.69 11.80
C SER A 36 -22.58 -0.35 10.71
N MET A 37 -21.58 -1.14 10.29
CA MET A 37 -21.67 -2.16 9.25
C MET A 37 -21.58 -3.58 9.82
N ALA A 38 -22.10 -4.55 9.07
CA ALA A 38 -22.03 -5.96 9.43
C ALA A 38 -20.58 -6.45 9.57
N MET A 39 -20.32 -7.30 10.57
CA MET A 39 -18.96 -7.77 10.89
C MET A 39 -18.26 -8.47 9.71
N VAL A 40 -19.02 -9.18 8.87
CA VAL A 40 -18.48 -9.87 7.68
C VAL A 40 -17.89 -8.87 6.68
N MET A 41 -18.51 -7.70 6.50
CA MET A 41 -18.00 -6.65 5.62
C MET A 41 -16.71 -6.05 6.18
N LEU A 42 -16.69 -5.79 7.49
CA LEU A 42 -15.49 -5.27 8.16
C LEU A 42 -14.31 -6.23 8.03
N LEU A 43 -14.53 -7.52 8.26
CA LEU A 43 -13.47 -8.53 8.09
C LEU A 43 -12.98 -8.60 6.64
N GLY A 44 -13.88 -8.59 5.66
CA GLY A 44 -13.51 -8.55 4.25
C GLY A 44 -12.62 -7.35 3.92
N MET A 45 -12.99 -6.16 4.41
CA MET A 45 -12.17 -4.96 4.26
C MET A 45 -10.79 -5.10 4.90
N LEU A 46 -10.71 -5.58 6.14
CA LEU A 46 -9.45 -5.73 6.86
C LEU A 46 -8.52 -6.74 6.18
N ILE A 47 -9.05 -7.87 5.70
CA ILE A 47 -8.27 -8.87 4.96
C ILE A 47 -7.70 -8.24 3.69
N MET A 48 -8.51 -7.51 2.93
CA MET A 48 -8.04 -6.87 1.68
C MET A 48 -7.03 -5.76 1.94
N VAL A 49 -7.20 -4.97 3.00
CA VAL A 49 -6.23 -3.95 3.42
C VAL A 49 -4.89 -4.63 3.74
N LEU A 50 -4.89 -5.67 4.57
CA LEU A 50 -3.67 -6.39 4.92
C LEU A 50 -3.00 -7.03 3.70
N ALA A 51 -3.79 -7.65 2.81
CA ALA A 51 -3.28 -8.26 1.58
C ALA A 51 -2.65 -7.22 0.64
N ALA A 52 -3.29 -6.06 0.45
CA ALA A 52 -2.77 -4.98 -0.40
C ALA A 52 -1.46 -4.39 0.17
N TRP A 53 -1.37 -4.21 1.48
CA TRP A 53 -0.16 -3.75 2.15
C TRP A 53 0.97 -4.78 2.07
N ALA A 54 0.68 -6.05 2.32
CA ALA A 54 1.66 -7.13 2.21
C ALA A 54 2.20 -7.25 0.77
N TYR A 55 1.32 -7.17 -0.23
CA TYR A 55 1.71 -7.15 -1.64
C TYR A 55 2.60 -5.95 -1.97
N THR A 56 2.24 -4.75 -1.52
CA THR A 56 3.02 -3.54 -1.75
C THR A 56 4.41 -3.65 -1.14
N ALA A 57 4.51 -4.17 0.09
CA ALA A 57 5.79 -4.40 0.76
C ALA A 57 6.65 -5.43 0.00
N ALA A 58 6.06 -6.57 -0.41
CA ALA A 58 6.76 -7.59 -1.18
C ALA A 58 7.28 -7.03 -2.52
N ALA A 59 6.46 -6.28 -3.26
CA ALA A 59 6.85 -5.65 -4.51
C ALA A 59 7.97 -4.61 -4.32
N ALA A 60 7.91 -3.81 -3.24
CA ALA A 60 8.96 -2.86 -2.90
C ALA A 60 10.30 -3.56 -2.58
N LEU A 61 10.28 -4.61 -1.77
CA LEU A 61 11.47 -5.40 -1.43
C LEU A 61 12.07 -6.10 -2.65
N ALA A 62 11.24 -6.68 -3.51
CA ALA A 62 11.68 -7.28 -4.77
C ALA A 62 12.38 -6.24 -5.67
N ARG A 63 11.82 -5.03 -5.76
CA ARG A 63 12.44 -3.92 -6.51
C ARG A 63 13.77 -3.48 -5.90
N VAL A 64 13.84 -3.33 -4.57
CA VAL A 64 15.08 -2.97 -3.86
C VAL A 64 16.17 -4.01 -4.13
N ARG A 65 15.82 -5.31 -4.09
CA ARG A 65 16.76 -6.39 -4.44
C ARG A 65 17.32 -6.21 -5.85
N CYS A 66 16.48 -5.95 -6.86
CA CYS A 66 16.96 -5.72 -8.23
C CYS A 66 17.92 -4.51 -8.32
N ILE A 67 17.59 -3.41 -7.64
CA ILE A 67 18.44 -2.21 -7.62
C ILE A 67 19.80 -2.50 -6.96
N ILE A 68 19.82 -3.28 -5.88
CA ILE A 68 21.07 -3.69 -5.21
C ILE A 68 21.91 -4.54 -6.17
N LEU A 69 21.31 -5.52 -6.85
CA LEU A 69 22.03 -6.38 -7.79
C LEU A 69 22.63 -5.58 -8.97
N GLU A 70 21.88 -4.61 -9.50
CA GLU A 70 22.36 -3.74 -10.57
C GLU A 70 23.50 -2.82 -10.10
N ARG A 71 23.38 -2.26 -8.89
CA ARG A 71 24.39 -1.36 -8.31
C ARG A 71 25.67 -2.09 -7.93
N GLU A 72 25.55 -3.28 -7.36
CA GLU A 72 26.67 -4.07 -6.84
C GLU A 72 27.18 -5.09 -7.86
N HIS A 73 26.83 -4.97 -9.14
CA HIS A 73 27.17 -5.94 -10.19
C HIS A 73 28.67 -6.33 -10.27
N HIS A 74 29.58 -5.46 -9.80
CA HIS A 74 31.04 -5.71 -9.76
C HIS A 74 31.56 -6.27 -8.44
N ALA A 75 30.71 -6.40 -7.43
CA ALA A 75 31.12 -6.88 -6.13
C ALA A 75 31.32 -8.41 -6.18
N GLY A 76 32.49 -8.88 -5.71
CA GLY A 76 32.88 -10.29 -5.80
C GLY A 76 31.91 -11.25 -5.11
N TRP A 77 31.18 -10.81 -4.08
CA TRP A 77 30.22 -11.62 -3.35
C TRP A 77 28.98 -12.01 -4.18
N LEU A 78 28.65 -11.30 -5.27
CA LEU A 78 27.56 -11.73 -6.17
C LEU A 78 27.93 -13.00 -6.95
N GLN A 79 29.21 -13.26 -7.20
CA GLN A 79 29.66 -14.45 -7.94
C GLN A 79 29.41 -15.76 -7.18
N ASP A 80 29.23 -15.66 -5.87
CA ASP A 80 28.92 -16.77 -4.97
C ASP A 80 27.42 -17.01 -4.82
N ILE A 81 26.56 -16.11 -5.31
CA ILE A 81 25.10 -16.25 -5.25
C ILE A 81 24.61 -17.07 -6.45
N GLU A 82 24.14 -18.28 -6.17
CA GLU A 82 23.69 -19.26 -7.18
C GLU A 82 22.53 -18.75 -8.05
N GLU A 83 21.67 -17.86 -7.51
CA GLU A 83 20.59 -17.19 -8.25
C GLU A 83 21.09 -16.23 -9.35
N VAL A 84 22.32 -15.70 -9.24
CA VAL A 84 22.89 -14.77 -10.24
C VAL A 84 23.66 -15.53 -11.33
N LYS A 85 24.10 -16.75 -11.04
CA LYS A 85 24.87 -17.62 -11.95
C LYS A 85 24.00 -18.29 -13.04
N ARG A 86 22.68 -18.30 -12.88
CA ARG A 86 21.73 -18.99 -13.75
C ARG A 86 21.06 -18.03 -14.73
#